data_AF-A0A7V5BSX6-F1
#
_entry.id   AF-A0A7V5BSX6-F1
#
_cell.length_a   1.000
_cell.length_b   1.000
_cell.length_c   1.000
_cell.angle_alpha   90.00
_cell.angle_beta   90.00
_cell.angle_gamma   90.00
#
_symmetry.space_group_name_H-M   'P 1'
#
loop_
_entity.id
_entity.type
_entity.pdbx_description
1 polymer ?
#
loop_
_entity_poly.entity_id
_entity_poly.type
_entity_poly.pdbx_seq_one_letter_code
_entity_poly.pdbx_strand_id
1 'polypeptide(L)'
;MRKVSETRPDRPEWTSFAEWEQTVPSFIRDDTLWQVEAYRLALFASDIGWYDVTKLMHDKRTVSLADQLYRALGSECANIEEGYSRGTGKDRARFYEYALGSGRESRGWYYRARFVLRPQVIKHRMELQTHIIRLLLTMIPDQRGSMLREPDPVYITSLSPLDHLLAHIPFD
;
A
#
# COMPACT_ATOMS: atom_id res chain seq x y z
N MET A 1 -32.16 9.04 23.11
CA MET A 1 -31.38 8.68 21.91
C MET A 1 -30.24 7.77 22.33
N ARG A 2 -30.28 6.47 21.99
CA ARG A 2 -29.13 5.59 22.15
C ARG A 2 -28.16 5.94 21.01
N LYS A 3 -26.95 6.40 21.33
CA LYS A 3 -25.83 6.37 20.38
C LYS A 3 -25.59 4.89 20.08
N VAL A 4 -25.90 4.46 18.87
CA VAL A 4 -25.35 3.22 18.33
C VAL A 4 -23.86 3.50 18.16
N SER A 5 -23.05 3.20 19.18
CA SER A 5 -21.62 3.04 18.98
C SER A 5 -21.44 1.65 18.39
N GLU A 6 -21.65 1.54 17.08
CA GLU A 6 -21.05 0.45 16.32
C GLU A 6 -19.55 0.65 16.42
N THR A 7 -18.95 0.01 17.43
CA THR A 7 -17.50 -0.19 17.48
C THR A 7 -17.14 -0.93 16.21
N ARG A 8 -16.45 -0.25 15.28
CA ARG A 8 -15.90 -0.93 14.10
C ARG A 8 -15.07 -2.12 14.59
N PRO A 9 -15.18 -3.28 13.94
CA PRO A 9 -14.48 -4.47 14.39
C PRO A 9 -12.96 -4.22 14.37
N ASP A 10 -12.25 -4.82 15.34
CA ASP A 10 -10.79 -4.74 15.44
C ASP A 10 -10.06 -5.40 14.25
N ARG A 11 -10.82 -6.07 13.37
CA ARG A 11 -10.36 -6.71 12.14
C ARG A 11 -11.40 -6.57 11.03
N PRO A 12 -10.97 -6.54 9.76
CA PRO A 12 -11.89 -6.55 8.65
C PRO A 12 -12.57 -7.91 8.45
N GLU A 13 -13.68 -7.93 7.73
CA GLU A 13 -14.37 -9.16 7.29
C GLU A 13 -13.67 -9.81 6.08
N TRP A 14 -12.87 -9.05 5.34
CA TRP A 14 -12.09 -9.53 4.20
C TRP A 14 -10.73 -10.08 4.63
N THR A 15 -10.27 -11.10 3.92
CA THR A 15 -9.02 -11.84 4.19
C THR A 15 -8.09 -11.90 2.98
N SER A 16 -8.53 -11.33 1.86
CA SER A 16 -7.77 -11.19 0.62
C SER A 16 -7.93 -9.78 0.03
N PHE A 17 -7.01 -9.40 -0.84
CA PHE A 17 -7.09 -8.17 -1.64
C PHE A 17 -8.36 -8.14 -2.51
N ALA A 18 -8.74 -9.27 -3.10
CA ALA A 18 -9.92 -9.36 -3.96
C ALA A 18 -11.23 -9.13 -3.18
N GLU A 19 -11.31 -9.63 -1.95
CA GLU A 19 -12.44 -9.34 -1.05
C GLU A 19 -12.42 -7.87 -0.60
N TRP A 20 -11.25 -7.32 -0.26
CA TRP A 20 -11.11 -5.91 0.06
C TRP A 20 -11.54 -5.01 -1.10
N GLU A 21 -11.13 -5.31 -2.33
CA GLU A 21 -11.46 -4.54 -3.53
C GLU A 21 -12.98 -4.45 -3.75
N GLN A 22 -13.75 -5.47 -3.37
CA GLN A 22 -15.22 -5.43 -3.41
C GLN A 22 -15.83 -4.44 -2.41
N THR A 23 -15.12 -4.13 -1.33
CA THR A 23 -15.56 -3.13 -0.33
C THR A 23 -15.29 -1.69 -0.78
N VAL A 24 -14.41 -1.49 -1.76
CA VAL A 24 -14.10 -0.17 -2.29
C VAL A 24 -15.31 0.34 -3.12
N PRO A 25 -15.82 1.57 -2.84
CA PRO A 25 -16.94 2.14 -3.58
C PRO A 25 -16.72 2.15 -5.10
N SER A 26 -17.78 1.91 -5.87
CA SER A 26 -17.67 1.84 -7.33
C SER A 26 -17.16 3.15 -7.94
N PHE A 27 -17.55 4.32 -7.41
CA PHE A 27 -17.06 5.60 -7.91
C PHE A 27 -15.55 5.82 -7.74
N ILE A 28 -14.87 5.06 -6.87
CA ILE A 28 -13.40 5.01 -6.80
C ILE A 28 -12.88 3.99 -7.84
N ARG A 29 -13.53 2.83 -7.95
CA ARG A 29 -13.11 1.74 -8.86
C ARG A 29 -13.31 2.06 -10.34
N ASP A 30 -14.28 2.91 -10.66
CA ASP A 30 -14.64 3.33 -12.01
C ASP A 30 -13.77 4.51 -12.50
N ASP A 31 -12.95 5.11 -11.62
CA ASP A 31 -12.01 6.18 -11.98
C ASP A 31 -10.82 5.61 -12.78
N THR A 32 -10.28 6.38 -13.73
CA THR A 32 -9.12 5.95 -14.54
C THR A 32 -7.85 5.74 -13.71
N LEU A 33 -7.76 6.41 -12.55
CA LEU A 33 -6.70 6.18 -11.56
C LEU A 33 -6.72 4.74 -11.02
N TRP A 34 -7.89 4.08 -10.94
CA TRP A 34 -8.00 2.68 -10.49
C TRP A 34 -7.19 1.72 -11.36
N GLN A 35 -6.96 2.06 -12.63
CA GLN A 35 -6.15 1.26 -13.55
C GLN A 35 -4.65 1.23 -13.17
N VAL A 36 -4.21 2.14 -12.29
CA VAL A 36 -2.84 2.17 -11.78
C VAL A 36 -2.69 1.15 -10.66
N GLU A 37 -2.01 0.03 -10.93
CA GLU A 37 -1.79 -1.04 -9.93
C GLU A 37 -1.14 -0.52 -8.64
N ALA A 38 -0.11 0.34 -8.76
CA ALA A 38 0.55 0.92 -7.61
C ALA A 38 -0.41 1.75 -6.72
N TYR A 39 -1.42 2.39 -7.32
CA TYR A 39 -2.45 3.12 -6.57
C TYR A 39 -3.30 2.16 -5.74
N ARG A 40 -3.85 1.12 -6.37
CA ARG A 40 -4.70 0.14 -5.68
C ARG A 40 -3.97 -0.54 -4.53
N LEU A 41 -2.70 -0.93 -4.75
CA LEU A 41 -1.88 -1.55 -3.72
C LEU A 41 -1.49 -0.58 -2.59
N ALA A 42 -1.22 0.69 -2.90
CA ALA A 42 -0.94 1.71 -1.88
C ALA A 42 -2.18 2.04 -1.04
N LEU A 43 -3.35 2.15 -1.67
CA LEU A 43 -4.62 2.34 -0.97
C LEU A 43 -4.90 1.15 -0.04
N PHE A 44 -4.73 -0.07 -0.55
CA PHE A 44 -4.84 -1.28 0.25
C PHE A 44 -3.85 -1.33 1.42
N ALA A 45 -2.60 -0.91 1.19
CA ALA A 45 -1.57 -0.84 2.23
C ALA A 45 -1.95 0.13 3.36
N SER A 46 -2.64 1.23 3.03
CA SER A 46 -3.20 2.17 4.03
C SER A 46 -4.28 1.50 4.89
N ASP A 47 -5.19 0.75 4.26
CA ASP A 47 -6.30 0.08 4.95
C ASP A 47 -5.84 -1.05 5.88
N ILE A 48 -4.94 -1.94 5.43
CA ILE A 48 -4.37 -2.96 6.33
C ILE A 48 -3.52 -2.29 7.43
N GLY A 49 -2.84 -1.19 7.09
CA GLY A 49 -2.03 -0.42 8.01
C GLY A 49 -2.83 0.23 9.15
N TRP A 50 -4.09 0.60 8.91
CA TRP A 50 -5.00 1.11 9.94
C TRP A 50 -5.09 0.17 11.15
N TYR A 51 -5.26 -1.13 10.90
CA TYR A 51 -5.34 -2.14 11.95
C TYR A 51 -3.99 -2.33 12.66
N ASP A 52 -2.90 -2.35 11.88
CA ASP A 52 -1.54 -2.50 12.42
C ASP A 52 -1.17 -1.33 13.35
N VAL A 53 -1.45 -0.08 12.94
CA VAL A 53 -1.15 1.10 13.76
C VAL A 53 -2.04 1.21 14.98
N THR A 54 -3.31 0.78 14.88
CA THR A 54 -4.21 0.70 16.04
C THR A 54 -3.64 -0.24 17.11
N LYS A 55 -3.10 -1.40 16.71
CA LYS A 55 -2.42 -2.31 17.63
C LYS A 55 -1.14 -1.72 18.20
N LEU A 56 -0.33 -1.06 17.37
CA LEU A 56 0.88 -0.38 17.83
C LEU A 56 0.61 0.74 18.84
N MET A 57 -0.53 1.43 18.72
CA MET A 57 -0.91 2.49 19.66
C MET A 57 -1.22 1.97 21.07
N HIS A 58 -1.52 0.68 21.24
CA HIS A 58 -1.72 0.08 22.56
C HIS A 58 -0.41 -0.09 23.36
N ASP A 59 0.75 -0.07 22.70
CA ASP A 59 2.05 0.00 23.38
C ASP A 59 2.59 1.44 23.34
N LYS A 60 2.74 2.03 24.54
CA LYS A 60 3.20 3.42 24.70
C LYS A 60 4.55 3.70 24.03
N ARG A 61 5.42 2.69 23.87
CA ARG A 61 6.74 2.82 23.24
C ARG A 61 6.65 3.01 21.73
N THR A 62 5.55 2.61 21.10
CA THR A 62 5.36 2.63 19.65
C THR A 62 4.39 3.69 19.15
N VAL A 63 3.83 4.54 20.01
CA VAL A 63 2.87 5.60 19.60
C VAL A 63 3.44 6.52 18.52
N SER A 64 4.66 7.03 18.70
CA SER A 64 5.31 7.91 17.70
C SER A 64 5.63 7.15 16.40
N LEU A 65 6.04 5.88 16.53
CA LEU A 65 6.27 5.00 15.38
C LEU A 65 4.98 4.76 14.59
N ALA A 66 3.86 4.53 15.28
CA ALA A 66 2.56 4.29 14.68
C ALA A 66 2.07 5.50 13.87
N ASP A 67 2.23 6.72 14.40
CA ASP A 67 1.91 7.96 13.67
C ASP A 67 2.75 8.12 12.40
N GLN A 68 4.07 7.92 12.49
CA GLN A 68 4.97 8.01 11.34
C GLN A 68 4.66 6.95 10.28
N LEU A 69 4.40 5.70 10.70
CA LEU A 69 3.98 4.63 9.80
C LEU A 69 2.66 4.97 9.10
N TYR A 70 1.65 5.43 9.83
CA TYR A 70 0.34 5.74 9.26
C TYR A 70 0.42 6.87 8.23
N ARG A 71 1.20 7.92 8.54
CA ARG A 71 1.43 9.03 7.61
C ARG A 71 2.17 8.59 6.35
N ALA A 72 3.21 7.76 6.49
CA ALA A 72 3.95 7.24 5.35
C ALA A 72 3.05 6.41 4.42
N LEU A 73 2.22 5.51 4.98
CA LEU A 73 1.29 4.70 4.20
C LEU A 73 0.25 5.53 3.45
N GLY A 74 -0.39 6.49 4.12
CA GLY A 74 -1.35 7.39 3.46
C GLY A 74 -0.70 8.31 2.40
N SER A 75 0.56 8.68 2.60
CA SER A 75 1.31 9.50 1.66
C SER A 75 1.60 8.78 0.33
N GLU A 76 1.68 7.44 0.32
CA GLU A 76 1.90 6.67 -0.91
C GLU A 76 0.76 6.88 -1.91
N CYS A 77 -0.49 6.58 -1.53
CA CYS A 77 -1.64 6.73 -2.44
C CYS A 77 -1.91 8.20 -2.76
N ALA A 78 -1.78 9.11 -1.78
CA ALA A 78 -1.98 10.55 -1.98
C ALA A 78 -1.02 11.15 -3.02
N ASN A 79 0.26 10.75 -3.00
CA ASN A 79 1.20 11.21 -4.02
C ASN A 79 0.94 10.56 -5.39
N ILE A 80 0.43 9.33 -5.44
CA ILE A 80 0.04 8.72 -6.73
C ILE A 80 -1.17 9.44 -7.33
N GLU A 81 -2.19 9.76 -6.53
CA GLU A 81 -3.36 10.58 -6.91
C GLU A 81 -2.92 11.95 -7.48
N GLU A 82 -2.07 12.64 -6.73
CA GLU A 82 -1.57 13.97 -7.09
C GLU A 82 -0.70 13.94 -8.34
N GLY A 83 0.14 12.91 -8.48
CA GLY A 83 0.98 12.69 -9.65
C GLY A 83 0.16 12.40 -10.90
N TYR A 84 -0.83 11.50 -10.79
CA TYR A 84 -1.71 11.14 -11.90
C TYR A 84 -2.45 12.36 -12.47
N SER A 85 -2.81 13.30 -11.59
CA SER A 85 -3.48 14.56 -11.94
C SER A 85 -2.58 15.60 -12.61
N ARG A 86 -1.28 15.32 -12.81
CA ARG A 86 -0.34 16.26 -13.47
C ARG A 86 -0.40 16.15 -15.00
N GLY A 87 -0.35 17.31 -15.65
CA GLY A 87 -0.41 17.44 -17.11
C GLY A 87 0.90 17.13 -17.85
N THR A 88 2.03 17.02 -17.14
CA THR A 88 3.32 16.65 -17.74
C THR A 88 3.91 15.41 -17.08
N GLY A 89 4.61 14.58 -17.86
CA GLY A 89 5.30 13.41 -17.34
C GLY A 89 6.39 13.75 -16.31
N LYS A 90 7.08 14.88 -16.48
CA LYS A 90 8.09 15.35 -15.52
C LYS A 90 7.49 15.68 -14.15
N ASP A 91 6.35 16.37 -14.12
CA ASP A 91 5.68 16.71 -12.87
C ASP A 91 5.07 15.46 -12.22
N ARG A 92 4.46 14.58 -13.02
CA ARG A 92 3.95 13.28 -12.53
C ARG A 92 5.07 12.44 -11.91
N ALA A 93 6.22 12.33 -12.57
CA ALA A 93 7.38 11.59 -12.07
C ALA A 93 7.84 12.09 -10.70
N ARG A 94 7.80 13.41 -10.46
CA ARG A 94 8.19 14.01 -9.18
C ARG A 94 7.29 13.55 -8.03
N PHE A 95 5.98 13.45 -8.26
CA PHE A 95 5.07 12.93 -7.25
C PHE A 95 5.25 11.42 -7.03
N TYR A 96 5.51 10.66 -8.09
CA TYR A 96 5.83 9.24 -7.95
C TYR A 96 7.15 9.02 -7.18
N GLU A 97 8.13 9.94 -7.28
CA GLU A 97 9.33 9.94 -6.43
C GLU A 97 9.01 10.18 -4.95
N TYR A 98 8.03 11.03 -4.64
CA TYR A 98 7.55 11.20 -3.26
C TYR A 98 6.86 9.94 -2.73
N ALA A 99 5.99 9.32 -3.54
CA ALA A 99 5.39 8.03 -3.21
C ALA A 99 6.46 6.95 -2.98
N LEU A 100 7.53 6.92 -3.79
CA LEU A 100 8.66 6.00 -3.63
C LEU A 100 9.40 6.22 -2.31
N GLY A 101 9.59 7.48 -1.91
CA GLY A 101 10.12 7.86 -0.61
C GLY A 101 9.28 7.31 0.52
N SER A 102 7.96 7.56 0.47
CA SER A 102 7.00 7.06 1.47
C SER A 102 6.99 5.54 1.56
N GLY A 103 6.97 4.80 0.44
CA GLY A 103 7.00 3.34 0.48
C GLY A 103 8.28 2.76 1.11
N ARG A 104 9.44 3.38 0.84
CA ARG A 104 10.70 3.01 1.51
C ARG A 104 10.65 3.28 3.00
N GLU A 105 10.03 4.39 3.40
CA GLU A 105 9.85 4.78 4.78
C GLU A 105 8.91 3.81 5.52
N SER A 106 7.72 3.53 4.95
CA SER A 106 6.74 2.55 5.43
C SER A 106 7.38 1.20 5.70
N ARG A 107 8.16 0.67 4.73
CA ARG A 107 8.89 -0.60 4.90
C ARG A 107 9.88 -0.56 6.07
N GLY A 108 10.57 0.56 6.25
CA GLY A 108 11.48 0.78 7.38
C GLY A 108 10.77 0.84 8.73
N TRP A 109 9.60 1.49 8.78
CA TRP A 109 8.77 1.55 9.98
C TRP A 109 8.23 0.18 10.39
N TYR A 110 7.74 -0.62 9.44
CA TYR A 110 7.32 -2.01 9.74
C TYR A 110 8.44 -2.86 10.33
N TYR A 111 9.66 -2.77 9.80
CA TYR A 111 10.79 -3.49 10.41
C TYR A 111 11.03 -3.09 11.88
N ARG A 112 10.83 -1.81 12.22
CA ARG A 112 10.95 -1.32 13.60
C ARG A 112 9.77 -1.74 14.48
N ALA A 113 8.59 -1.92 13.90
CA ALA A 113 7.37 -2.38 14.57
C ALA A 113 7.39 -3.87 15.01
N ARG A 114 8.40 -4.66 14.58
CA ARG A 114 8.51 -6.10 14.81
C ARG A 114 8.50 -6.59 16.26
N PHE A 115 8.64 -5.68 17.21
CA PHE A 115 8.58 -6.00 18.64
C PHE A 115 7.14 -6.07 19.18
N VAL A 116 6.15 -5.60 18.41
CA VAL A 116 4.73 -5.58 18.79
C VAL A 116 3.89 -6.40 17.81
N LEU A 117 4.13 -6.24 16.50
CA LEU A 117 3.40 -6.98 15.48
C LEU A 117 3.96 -8.38 15.25
N ARG A 118 3.10 -9.36 14.96
CA ARG A 118 3.53 -10.74 14.68
C ARG A 118 4.43 -10.84 13.45
N PRO A 119 5.38 -11.81 13.42
CA PRO A 119 6.31 -11.96 12.30
C PRO A 119 5.64 -12.11 10.92
N GLN A 120 4.52 -12.83 10.82
CA GLN A 120 3.81 -12.98 9.55
C GLN A 120 3.22 -11.66 9.03
N VAL A 121 2.76 -10.79 9.93
CA VAL A 121 2.24 -9.46 9.56
C VAL A 121 3.40 -8.61 9.05
N ILE A 122 4.49 -8.50 9.80
CA ILE A 122 5.67 -7.75 9.38
C ILE A 122 6.20 -8.21 8.02
N LYS A 123 6.34 -9.53 7.83
CA LYS A 123 6.81 -10.09 6.58
C LYS A 123 5.88 -9.68 5.43
N HIS A 124 4.58 -9.88 5.59
CA HIS A 124 3.57 -9.52 4.58
C HIS A 124 3.65 -8.04 4.20
N ARG A 125 3.62 -7.14 5.19
CA ARG A 125 3.63 -5.69 4.93
C ARG A 125 4.93 -5.24 4.25
N MET A 126 6.07 -5.79 4.66
CA MET A 126 7.37 -5.47 4.04
C MET A 126 7.48 -6.00 2.60
N GLU A 127 6.89 -7.15 2.30
CA GLU A 127 6.81 -7.70 0.94
C GLU A 127 5.89 -6.85 0.06
N LEU A 128 4.72 -6.43 0.57
CA LEU A 128 3.79 -5.55 -0.13
C LEU A 128 4.46 -4.21 -0.47
N GLN A 129 5.09 -3.59 0.52
CA GLN A 129 5.84 -2.35 0.33
C GLN A 129 7.00 -2.51 -0.67
N THR A 130 7.67 -3.65 -0.65
CA THR A 130 8.71 -3.95 -1.65
C THR A 130 8.15 -4.05 -3.07
N HIS A 131 6.94 -4.59 -3.23
CA HIS A 131 6.26 -4.63 -4.51
C HIS A 131 5.85 -3.23 -5.00
N ILE A 132 5.22 -2.43 -4.15
CA ILE A 132 4.85 -1.02 -4.47
C ILE A 132 6.09 -0.21 -4.88
N ILE A 133 7.20 -0.34 -4.13
CA ILE A 133 8.49 0.30 -4.47
C ILE A 133 8.98 -0.11 -5.87
N ARG A 134 8.83 -1.39 -6.26
CA ARG A 134 9.25 -1.88 -7.58
C ARG A 134 8.39 -1.30 -8.69
N LEU A 135 7.06 -1.26 -8.51
CA LEU A 135 6.16 -0.61 -9.47
C LEU A 135 6.54 0.86 -9.67
N LEU A 136 6.75 1.61 -8.58
CA LEU A 136 7.14 3.02 -8.66
C LEU A 136 8.50 3.23 -9.34
N LEU A 137 9.48 2.35 -9.10
CA LEU A 137 10.79 2.40 -9.77
C LEU A 137 10.69 2.16 -11.29
N THR A 138 9.69 1.41 -11.76
CA THR A 138 9.40 1.24 -13.19
C THR A 138 8.63 2.44 -13.74
N MET A 139 7.60 2.90 -13.03
CA MET A 139 6.72 3.99 -13.49
C MET A 139 7.45 5.33 -13.61
N ILE A 140 8.38 5.66 -12.71
CA ILE A 140 9.07 6.97 -12.69
C ILE A 140 9.87 7.23 -14.00
N PRO A 141 10.76 6.33 -14.46
CA PRO A 141 11.43 6.47 -15.75
C PRO A 141 10.47 6.59 -16.94
N ASP A 142 9.39 5.79 -16.96
CA ASP A 142 8.40 5.80 -18.05
C ASP A 142 7.76 7.18 -18.22
N GLN A 143 7.48 7.88 -17.11
CA GLN A 143 6.95 9.24 -17.16
C GLN A 143 7.96 10.27 -17.66
N ARG A 144 9.26 9.99 -17.59
CA ARG A 144 10.33 10.89 -18.03
C ARG A 144 10.71 10.70 -19.51
N GLY A 145 10.05 9.79 -20.22
CA GLY A 145 10.31 9.53 -21.65
C GLY A 145 11.57 8.68 -21.92
N SER A 146 12.12 8.04 -20.90
CA SER A 146 13.22 7.10 -21.06
C SER A 146 12.67 5.69 -21.29
N MET A 147 12.49 5.28 -22.54
CA MET A 147 12.29 3.86 -22.85
C MET A 147 13.26 3.37 -23.91
N LEU A 148 14.17 2.50 -23.47
CA LEU A 148 14.50 1.28 -24.20
C LEU A 148 14.50 0.17 -23.17
N ARG A 149 13.50 -0.72 -23.23
CA ARG A 149 13.66 -2.07 -22.70
C ARG A 149 12.95 -3.07 -23.60
N GLU A 150 13.70 -4.11 -23.93
CA GLU A 150 13.27 -5.31 -24.63
C GLU A 150 12.19 -6.06 -23.85
N PRO A 151 11.37 -6.90 -24.53
CA PRO A 151 10.32 -7.65 -23.87
C PRO A 151 10.88 -8.64 -22.84
N ASP A 152 10.28 -8.65 -21.65
CA ASP A 152 10.58 -9.66 -20.63
C ASP A 152 10.12 -11.05 -21.08
N PRO A 153 10.89 -12.12 -20.78
CA PRO A 153 10.50 -13.48 -21.12
C PRO A 153 9.25 -13.91 -20.34
N VAL A 154 8.35 -14.60 -21.04
CA VAL A 154 7.14 -15.21 -20.49
C VAL A 154 7.52 -16.34 -19.54
N TYR A 155 7.25 -16.19 -18.25
CA TYR A 155 7.34 -17.28 -17.28
C TYR A 155 5.97 -17.93 -17.06
N ILE A 156 5.93 -19.26 -17.24
CA ILE A 156 4.78 -20.12 -17.01
C ILE A 156 4.58 -20.36 -15.50
N THR A 157 3.30 -20.40 -15.13
CA THR A 157 2.64 -20.38 -13.82
C THR A 157 3.16 -21.32 -12.73
N SER A 158 3.83 -20.75 -11.73
CA SER A 158 3.44 -20.90 -10.32
C SER A 158 2.93 -19.53 -9.85
N LEU A 159 1.97 -19.46 -8.91
CA LEU A 159 1.41 -18.18 -8.45
C LEU A 159 2.54 -17.14 -8.25
N SER A 160 2.41 -15.95 -8.84
CA SER A 160 3.38 -14.89 -8.64
C SER A 160 3.54 -14.68 -7.13
N PRO A 161 4.74 -14.39 -6.60
CA PRO A 161 4.91 -14.06 -5.18
C PRO A 161 3.93 -12.99 -4.67
N LEU A 162 3.43 -12.12 -5.57
CA LEU A 162 2.36 -11.17 -5.27
C LEU A 162 0.99 -11.84 -5.09
N ASP A 163 0.60 -12.79 -5.94
CA ASP A 163 -0.73 -13.42 -5.88
C ASP A 163 -0.95 -14.11 -4.53
N HIS A 164 0.07 -14.82 -4.04
CA HIS A 164 0.03 -15.42 -2.71
C HIS A 164 -0.07 -14.36 -1.60
N LEU A 165 0.67 -13.25 -1.75
CA LEU A 165 0.65 -12.13 -0.80
C LEU A 165 -0.74 -11.47 -0.73
N LEU A 166 -1.42 -11.37 -1.87
CA LEU A 166 -2.75 -10.75 -1.98
C LEU A 166 -3.89 -11.71 -1.63
N ALA A 167 -3.70 -13.02 -1.78
CA ALA A 167 -4.71 -14.03 -1.42
C ALA A 167 -4.84 -14.27 0.09
N HIS A 168 -3.78 -14.01 0.87
CA HIS A 168 -3.72 -14.35 2.29
C HIS A 168 -3.18 -13.19 3.13
N ILE A 169 -4.08 -12.37 3.65
CA ILE A 169 -3.73 -11.19 4.45
C ILE A 169 -3.70 -11.54 5.95
N PRO A 170 -2.52 -11.54 6.60
CA PRO A 170 -2.45 -11.75 8.03
C PRO A 170 -2.90 -10.50 8.80
N PHE A 171 -3.71 -10.73 9.84
CA PHE A 171 -4.12 -9.74 10.83
C PHE A 171 -3.80 -10.21 12.24
N ASP A 172 -3.70 -9.25 13.15
CA ASP A 172 -3.04 -9.40 14.44
C ASP A 172 -3.96 -9.28 15.64
#